data_AF-A0A944YGS3-F1
#
_entry.id   AF-A0A944YGS3-F1
#
_cell.length_a   1.000
_cell.length_b   1.000
_cell.length_c   1.000
_cell.angle_alpha   90.00
_cell.angle_beta   90.00
_cell.angle_gamma   90.00
#
_symmetry.space_group_name_H-M   'P 1'
#
loop_
_entity.id
_entity.type
_entity.pdbx_description
1 polymer ?
#
loop_
_entity_poly.entity_id
_entity_poly.type
_entity_poly.pdbx_seq_one_letter_code
_entity_poly.pdbx_strand_id
1 'polypeptide(L)'
;MTAIAIFLFGMISYKENLLPRKIIYEIKSHIIPKDKPLSESHHKTSGNVQSPPKFRILPYAQGTPLFIDRNYEDSIGSESLNSTYVIQLPRHFSGCLPLHVFKRILVYRILSTQNDNQVFFDWNKTEIQVCVEGASAKHSLVVSKTFEPGVIDLYSGGPICSSPILIKQPDIAPSAPPFSIQ
;
A
#
# COMPACT_ATOMS: atom_id res chain seq x y z
N MET A 1 12.29 1.57 -44.10
CA MET A 1 12.38 2.93 -43.51
C MET A 1 11.12 3.32 -42.73
N THR A 2 9.93 2.92 -43.18
CA THR A 2 8.64 3.26 -42.52
C THR A 2 8.48 2.69 -41.10
N ALA A 3 8.90 1.45 -40.85
CA ALA A 3 8.76 0.82 -39.53
C ALA A 3 9.57 1.53 -38.42
N ILE A 4 10.77 2.03 -38.76
CA ILE A 4 11.64 2.75 -37.82
C ILE A 4 11.03 4.12 -37.46
N ALA A 5 10.45 4.81 -38.45
CA ALA A 5 9.77 6.08 -38.23
C ALA A 5 8.55 5.92 -37.30
N ILE A 6 7.76 4.86 -37.48
CA ILE A 6 6.59 4.56 -36.62
C ILE A 6 7.06 4.27 -35.17
N PHE A 7 8.13 3.51 -35.01
CA PHE A 7 8.67 3.17 -33.69
C PHE A 7 9.20 4.42 -32.95
N LEU A 8 9.98 5.26 -33.62
CA LEU A 8 10.49 6.51 -33.06
C LEU A 8 9.37 7.49 -32.72
N PHE A 9 8.34 7.58 -33.57
CA PHE A 9 7.17 8.41 -33.30
C PHE A 9 6.39 7.91 -32.06
N GLY A 10 6.27 6.59 -31.90
CA GLY A 10 5.67 5.98 -30.70
C GLY A 10 6.45 6.31 -29.42
N MET A 11 7.78 6.25 -29.46
CA MET A 11 8.63 6.60 -28.30
C MET A 11 8.52 8.08 -27.93
N ILE A 12 8.52 8.98 -28.92
CA ILE A 12 8.37 10.43 -28.69
C ILE A 12 6.97 10.74 -28.15
N SER A 13 5.93 10.14 -28.73
CA SER A 13 4.55 10.31 -28.27
C SER A 13 4.34 9.82 -26.84
N TYR A 14 5.04 8.76 -26.42
CA TYR A 14 5.00 8.25 -25.04
C TYR A 14 5.74 9.18 -24.07
N LYS A 15 6.94 9.63 -24.44
CA LYS A 15 7.77 10.52 -23.62
C LYS A 15 7.08 11.87 -23.36
N GLU A 16 6.46 12.44 -24.39
CA GLU A 16 5.84 13.76 -24.33
C GLU A 16 4.34 13.71 -23.93
N ASN A 17 3.82 12.54 -23.52
CA ASN A 17 2.40 12.34 -23.16
C ASN A 17 1.39 12.87 -24.22
N LEU A 18 1.73 12.81 -25.50
CA LEU A 18 0.94 13.44 -26.57
C LEU A 18 -0.45 12.83 -26.75
N LEU A 19 -0.65 11.59 -26.30
CA LEU A 19 -1.94 10.89 -26.37
C LEU A 19 -2.54 10.72 -24.97
N PRO A 20 -3.64 11.43 -24.65
CA PRO A 20 -4.37 11.26 -23.40
C PRO A 20 -4.77 9.80 -23.18
N ARG A 21 -4.40 9.23 -22.02
CA ARG A 21 -4.65 7.81 -21.67
C ARG A 21 -6.11 7.39 -21.82
N LYS A 22 -7.06 8.32 -21.70
CA LYS A 22 -8.50 8.08 -21.91
C LYS A 22 -8.82 7.62 -23.34
N ILE A 23 -8.19 8.24 -24.35
CA ILE A 23 -8.41 7.94 -25.77
C ILE A 23 -7.90 6.54 -26.11
N ILE A 24 -6.74 6.14 -25.56
CA ILE A 24 -6.18 4.80 -25.75
C ILE A 24 -7.13 3.72 -25.19
N TYR A 25 -7.72 3.98 -24.03
CA TYR A 25 -8.64 3.05 -23.37
C TYR A 25 -9.94 2.89 -24.17
N GLU A 26 -10.47 3.99 -24.68
CA GLU A 26 -11.68 4.02 -25.50
C GLU A 26 -11.48 3.27 -26.83
N ILE A 27 -10.35 3.49 -27.52
CA ILE A 27 -10.00 2.77 -28.75
C ILE A 27 -9.83 1.27 -28.47
N LYS A 28 -9.17 0.88 -27.37
CA LYS A 28 -8.97 -0.54 -27.02
C LYS A 28 -10.29 -1.28 -26.80
N SER A 29 -11.31 -0.61 -26.26
CA SER A 29 -12.63 -1.18 -26.08
C SER A 29 -13.42 -1.39 -27.39
N HIS A 30 -13.08 -0.65 -28.45
CA HIS A 30 -13.75 -0.73 -29.76
C HIS A 30 -13.04 -1.68 -30.74
N ILE A 31 -11.74 -1.93 -30.55
CA ILE A 31 -10.94 -2.78 -31.47
C ILE A 31 -11.02 -4.26 -31.11
N ILE A 32 -11.29 -4.62 -29.85
CA ILE A 32 -11.39 -6.03 -29.43
C ILE A 32 -12.83 -6.52 -29.65
N PRO A 33 -13.12 -7.36 -30.67
CA PRO A 33 -14.47 -7.86 -30.90
C PRO A 33 -14.78 -8.92 -29.84
N LYS A 34 -15.92 -8.76 -29.16
CA LYS A 34 -16.54 -9.79 -28.34
C LYS A 34 -17.27 -10.75 -29.28
N ASP A 35 -16.78 -11.99 -29.41
CA ASP A 35 -17.52 -13.21 -29.82
C ASP A 35 -16.48 -14.38 -29.82
N LYS A 36 -16.63 -15.50 -29.08
CA LYS A 36 -17.67 -16.55 -29.14
C LYS A 36 -17.69 -17.46 -27.87
N PRO A 37 -18.69 -18.38 -27.73
CA PRO A 37 -19.30 -18.76 -26.45
C PRO A 37 -19.03 -20.18 -25.90
N LEU A 38 -19.57 -20.39 -24.69
CA LEU A 38 -20.01 -21.62 -24.01
C LEU A 38 -18.95 -22.68 -23.59
N SER A 39 -18.56 -22.61 -22.32
CA SER A 39 -18.55 -23.81 -21.48
C SER A 39 -19.36 -23.50 -20.23
N GLU A 40 -20.42 -24.27 -20.03
CA GLU A 40 -21.37 -24.15 -18.94
C GLU A 40 -20.66 -24.33 -17.59
N SER A 41 -20.69 -23.30 -16.77
CA SER A 41 -20.62 -23.47 -15.32
C SER A 41 -21.50 -22.41 -14.69
N HIS A 42 -22.45 -22.91 -13.89
CA HIS A 42 -23.52 -22.18 -13.23
C HIS A 42 -23.04 -20.89 -12.54
N HIS A 43 -23.10 -19.75 -13.24
CA HIS A 43 -23.14 -18.46 -12.59
C HIS A 43 -24.55 -18.23 -12.07
N LYS A 44 -24.77 -18.65 -10.82
CA LYS A 44 -25.71 -17.96 -9.95
C LYS A 44 -25.36 -16.47 -10.00
N THR A 45 -26.38 -15.66 -10.30
CA THR A 45 -26.41 -14.22 -10.08
C THR A 45 -26.20 -13.98 -8.59
N SER A 46 -24.94 -13.93 -8.17
CA SER A 46 -24.57 -13.50 -6.83
C SER A 46 -24.25 -12.03 -6.93
N GLY A 47 -25.01 -11.19 -6.21
CA GLY A 47 -24.63 -9.81 -5.98
C GLY A 47 -23.15 -9.73 -5.65
N ASN A 48 -22.49 -8.70 -6.16
CA ASN A 48 -21.07 -8.44 -5.96
C ASN A 48 -20.84 -8.12 -4.47
N VAL A 49 -20.86 -9.15 -3.64
CA VAL A 49 -20.38 -9.11 -2.27
C VAL A 49 -18.88 -8.96 -2.42
N GLN A 50 -18.40 -7.72 -2.46
CA GLN A 50 -16.98 -7.44 -2.31
C GLN A 50 -16.56 -8.13 -1.01
N SER A 51 -15.77 -9.19 -1.14
CA SER A 51 -15.19 -9.86 0.02
C SER A 51 -14.42 -8.79 0.81
N PRO A 52 -14.56 -8.78 2.15
CA PRO A 52 -13.87 -7.79 2.96
C PRO A 52 -12.36 -7.82 2.64
N PRO A 53 -11.70 -6.66 2.63
CA PRO A 53 -10.27 -6.56 2.36
C PRO A 53 -9.50 -7.53 3.26
N LYS A 54 -8.66 -8.37 2.66
CA LYS A 54 -7.80 -9.30 3.39
C LYS A 54 -6.64 -8.52 3.98
N PHE A 55 -6.52 -8.54 5.30
CA PHE A 55 -5.38 -8.00 6.03
C PHE A 55 -4.51 -9.15 6.56
N ARG A 56 -3.23 -8.89 6.77
CA ARG A 56 -2.32 -9.80 7.48
C ARG A 56 -1.51 -9.02 8.50
N ILE A 57 -1.24 -9.65 9.63
CA ILE A 57 -0.36 -9.11 10.66
C ILE A 57 0.82 -10.05 10.75
N LEU A 58 2.03 -9.53 10.56
CA LEU A 58 3.27 -10.32 10.58
C LEU A 58 4.31 -9.60 11.44
N PRO A 59 5.19 -10.31 12.14
CA PRO A 59 6.36 -9.68 12.73
C PRO A 59 7.20 -9.01 11.63
N TYR A 60 7.70 -7.81 11.90
CA TYR A 60 8.63 -7.13 11.01
C TYR A 60 10.01 -7.80 11.09
N ALA A 61 10.57 -8.05 9.93
CA ALA A 61 11.99 -8.29 9.70
C ALA A 61 12.40 -7.60 8.40
N GLN A 62 13.70 -7.33 8.23
CA GLN A 62 14.23 -6.90 6.93
C GLN A 62 13.77 -7.86 5.82
N GLY A 63 13.34 -7.33 4.68
CA GLY A 63 12.76 -8.12 3.58
C GLY A 63 11.29 -8.52 3.76
N THR A 64 10.64 -8.19 4.88
CA THR A 64 9.20 -8.43 5.04
C THR A 64 8.43 -7.50 4.12
N PRO A 65 7.54 -8.01 3.25
CA PRO A 65 6.70 -7.15 2.42
C PRO A 65 5.81 -6.26 3.28
N LEU A 66 5.70 -5.00 2.93
CA LEU A 66 4.93 -4.00 3.68
C LEU A 66 3.46 -3.91 3.23
N PHE A 67 3.14 -4.45 2.05
CA PHE A 67 1.80 -4.51 1.50
C PHE A 67 1.45 -5.95 1.10
N ILE A 68 0.15 -6.28 1.05
CA ILE A 68 -0.29 -7.63 0.68
C ILE A 68 -0.23 -7.90 -0.83
N ASP A 69 -0.30 -6.85 -1.64
CA ASP A 69 -0.35 -6.91 -3.12
C ASP A 69 0.96 -6.46 -3.79
N ARG A 70 2.00 -6.14 -3.01
CA ARG A 70 3.31 -5.64 -3.50
C ARG A 70 4.45 -6.21 -2.68
N ASN A 71 5.56 -6.48 -3.36
CA ASN A 71 6.83 -6.87 -2.73
C ASN A 71 7.66 -5.61 -2.42
N TYR A 72 7.08 -4.66 -1.69
CA TYR A 72 7.81 -3.48 -1.23
C TYR A 72 8.34 -3.78 0.14
N GLU A 73 9.65 -3.76 0.27
CA GLU A 73 10.39 -4.26 1.43
C GLU A 73 11.31 -3.15 1.91
N ASP A 74 11.55 -3.09 3.22
CA ASP A 74 12.62 -2.24 3.74
C ASP A 74 13.97 -2.94 3.52
N SER A 75 14.81 -2.33 2.69
CA SER A 75 16.14 -2.81 2.36
C SER A 75 17.19 -2.48 3.41
N ILE A 76 16.94 -1.52 4.31
CA ILE A 76 17.88 -1.14 5.38
C ILE A 76 17.71 -2.06 6.60
N GLY A 77 16.48 -2.28 7.08
CA GLY A 77 16.25 -3.16 8.22
C GLY A 77 16.68 -2.56 9.56
N SER A 78 16.23 -1.35 9.89
CA SER A 78 16.66 -0.70 11.14
C SER A 78 16.29 -1.49 12.39
N GLU A 79 17.26 -1.68 13.29
CA GLU A 79 17.05 -2.37 14.57
C GLU A 79 15.97 -1.70 15.45
N SER A 80 15.72 -0.41 15.27
CA SER A 80 14.65 0.30 15.99
C SER A 80 13.25 -0.26 15.70
N LEU A 81 13.08 -0.84 14.51
CA LEU A 81 11.86 -1.51 14.07
C LEU A 81 11.81 -3.00 14.41
N ASN A 82 12.85 -3.54 15.08
CA ASN A 82 12.79 -4.89 15.61
C ASN A 82 11.65 -5.01 16.63
N SER A 83 11.02 -6.17 16.66
CA SER A 83 9.84 -6.46 17.51
C SER A 83 8.63 -5.57 17.21
N THR A 84 8.53 -5.01 16.01
CA THR A 84 7.29 -4.42 15.51
C THR A 84 6.48 -5.42 14.69
N TYR A 85 5.19 -5.14 14.50
CA TYR A 85 4.30 -5.88 13.62
C TYR A 85 3.93 -5.03 12.42
N VAL A 86 4.04 -5.60 11.22
CA VAL A 86 3.54 -5.01 9.99
C VAL A 86 2.07 -5.37 9.84
N ILE A 87 1.21 -4.37 9.62
CA ILE A 87 -0.14 -4.59 9.12
C ILE A 87 -0.10 -4.48 7.59
N GLN A 88 -0.18 -5.62 6.92
CA GLN A 88 -0.26 -5.69 5.47
C GLN A 88 -1.69 -5.46 5.00
N LEU A 89 -1.89 -4.37 4.27
CA LEU A 89 -3.08 -4.04 3.48
C LEU A 89 -2.69 -3.86 2.00
N PRO A 90 -3.65 -3.85 1.06
CA PRO A 90 -3.37 -3.44 -0.31
C PRO A 90 -2.83 -2.01 -0.36
N ARG A 91 -1.79 -1.73 -1.16
CA ARG A 91 -1.09 -0.43 -1.17
C ARG A 91 -2.01 0.79 -1.27
N HIS A 92 -3.05 0.69 -2.10
CA HIS A 92 -3.98 1.79 -2.36
C HIS A 92 -5.34 1.61 -1.67
N PHE A 93 -5.44 0.72 -0.67
CA PHE A 93 -6.67 0.57 0.10
C PHE A 93 -7.05 1.92 0.72
N SER A 94 -8.29 2.35 0.47
CA SER A 94 -8.81 3.63 0.96
C SER A 94 -9.86 3.34 2.03
N GLY A 95 -9.55 3.65 3.27
CA GLY A 95 -10.45 3.44 4.40
C GLY A 95 -9.78 3.70 5.74
N CYS A 96 -10.57 3.61 6.80
CA CYS A 96 -10.07 3.53 8.16
C CYS A 96 -9.89 2.07 8.54
N LEU A 97 -8.84 1.78 9.30
CA LEU A 97 -8.61 0.49 9.91
C LEU A 97 -8.95 0.62 11.40
N PRO A 98 -10.12 0.12 11.85
CA PRO A 98 -10.47 0.12 13.26
C PRO A 98 -9.59 -0.92 13.97
N LEU A 99 -8.78 -0.44 14.90
CA LEU A 99 -7.95 -1.27 15.75
C LEU A 99 -8.50 -1.26 17.16
N HIS A 100 -8.74 -2.45 17.70
CA HIS A 100 -8.98 -2.61 19.12
C HIS A 100 -7.63 -2.84 19.82
N VAL A 101 -7.22 -1.87 20.63
CA VAL A 101 -5.91 -1.78 21.26
C VAL A 101 -6.05 -2.09 22.74
N PHE A 102 -5.42 -3.16 23.20
CA PHE A 102 -5.55 -3.64 24.58
C PHE A 102 -4.52 -3.02 25.53
N LYS A 103 -3.41 -2.52 24.97
CA LYS A 103 -2.28 -1.94 25.70
C LYS A 103 -1.77 -0.73 24.93
N ARG A 104 -1.06 0.19 25.61
CA ARG A 104 -0.39 1.30 24.92
C ARG A 104 0.47 0.77 23.77
N ILE A 105 0.32 1.37 22.59
CA ILE A 105 1.10 1.04 21.40
C ILE A 105 1.77 2.28 20.81
N LEU A 106 2.87 2.06 20.11
CA LEU A 106 3.53 3.04 19.26
C LEU A 106 3.33 2.62 17.81
N VAL A 107 2.66 3.47 17.03
CA VAL A 107 2.45 3.25 15.60
C VAL A 107 3.49 4.04 14.82
N TYR A 108 4.13 3.37 13.86
CA TYR A 108 5.02 3.98 12.90
C TYR A 108 4.38 4.00 11.51
N ARG A 109 4.63 5.07 10.75
CA ARG A 109 4.31 5.18 9.34
C ARG A 109 5.56 5.45 8.54
N ILE A 110 5.75 4.68 7.49
CA ILE A 110 6.83 4.88 6.53
C ILE A 110 6.28 5.73 5.38
N LEU A 111 6.86 6.91 5.16
CA LEU A 111 6.36 7.94 4.24
C LEU A 111 7.32 8.13 3.07
N SER A 112 6.74 8.45 1.90
CA SER A 112 7.49 8.97 0.76
C SER A 112 7.47 10.49 0.79
N THR A 113 8.62 11.12 0.62
CA THR A 113 8.72 12.58 0.48
C THR A 113 8.12 13.10 -0.82
N GLN A 114 7.78 12.20 -1.76
CA GLN A 114 7.16 12.52 -3.05
C GLN A 114 5.63 12.54 -2.98
N ASN A 115 5.05 12.04 -1.89
CA ASN A 115 3.60 11.96 -1.69
C ASN A 115 3.11 13.11 -0.80
N ASP A 116 1.81 13.42 -0.91
CA ASP A 116 1.15 14.27 0.07
C ASP A 116 0.97 13.50 1.38
N ASN A 117 1.59 14.00 2.45
CA ASN A 117 1.57 13.40 3.78
C ASN A 117 0.91 14.32 4.82
N GLN A 118 0.10 15.31 4.41
CA GLN A 118 -0.50 16.29 5.31
C GLN A 118 -1.30 15.62 6.45
N VAL A 119 -1.89 14.45 6.23
CA VAL A 119 -2.61 13.68 7.26
C VAL A 119 -1.74 13.27 8.46
N PHE A 120 -0.42 13.34 8.34
CA PHE A 120 0.55 13.00 9.40
C PHE A 120 1.24 14.23 9.99
N PHE A 121 0.70 15.44 9.81
CA PHE A 121 1.36 16.69 10.25
C PHE A 121 1.59 16.76 11.77
N ASP A 122 0.72 16.12 12.56
CA ASP A 122 0.77 16.06 14.02
C ASP A 122 1.55 14.84 14.55
N TRP A 123 2.18 14.05 13.67
CA TRP A 123 2.99 12.91 14.04
C TRP A 123 4.44 13.32 14.27
N ASN A 124 5.10 12.62 15.20
CA ASN A 124 6.50 12.91 15.53
C ASN A 124 7.42 12.30 14.47
N LYS A 125 8.33 13.11 13.91
CA LYS A 125 9.41 12.58 13.07
C LYS A 125 10.37 11.75 13.92
N THR A 126 10.89 10.67 13.34
CA THR A 126 11.90 9.84 14.00
C THR A 126 13.21 9.87 13.22
N GLU A 127 14.29 9.41 13.86
CA GLU A 127 15.61 9.24 13.22
C GLU A 127 15.78 7.84 12.60
N ILE A 128 14.72 7.05 12.56
CA ILE A 128 14.74 5.67 12.05
C ILE A 128 14.99 5.71 10.54
N GLN A 129 16.07 5.07 10.12
CA GLN A 129 16.42 4.95 8.70
C GLN A 129 15.70 3.75 8.08
N VAL A 130 15.01 3.99 6.96
CA VAL A 130 14.36 2.96 6.14
C VAL A 130 14.56 3.28 4.67
N CYS A 131 14.54 2.25 3.83
CA CYS A 131 14.58 2.42 2.38
C CYS A 131 13.66 1.40 1.72
N VAL A 132 12.46 1.86 1.38
CA VAL A 132 11.43 1.07 0.69
C VAL A 132 11.27 1.61 -0.72
N GLU A 133 11.85 0.88 -1.68
CA GLU A 133 11.76 1.22 -3.09
C GLU A 133 10.45 0.68 -3.68
N GLY A 134 9.54 1.59 -3.99
CA GLY A 134 8.34 1.29 -4.76
C GLY A 134 8.55 1.54 -6.25
N ALA A 135 7.62 1.08 -7.08
CA ALA A 135 7.70 1.27 -8.54
C ALA A 135 7.58 2.74 -8.99
N SER A 136 6.99 3.59 -8.13
CA SER A 136 6.68 4.99 -8.44
C SER A 136 7.19 5.98 -7.40
N ALA A 137 7.55 5.50 -6.21
CA ALA A 137 7.93 6.35 -5.11
C ALA A 137 8.85 5.61 -4.14
N LYS A 138 9.83 6.33 -3.60
CA LYS A 138 10.71 5.86 -2.54
C LYS A 138 10.17 6.32 -1.20
N HIS A 139 10.08 5.40 -0.22
CA HIS A 139 9.71 5.75 1.15
C HIS A 139 10.93 5.63 2.04
N SER A 140 11.25 6.73 2.73
CA SER A 140 12.49 6.87 3.51
C SER A 140 12.32 7.68 4.79
N LEU A 141 11.14 8.27 5.02
CA LEU A 141 10.84 9.02 6.23
C LEU A 141 9.98 8.16 7.15
N VAL A 142 10.30 8.15 8.45
CA VAL A 142 9.47 7.48 9.46
C VAL A 142 8.88 8.52 10.40
N VAL A 143 7.58 8.43 10.64
CA VAL A 143 6.87 9.19 11.67
C VAL A 143 6.19 8.24 12.65
N SER A 144 5.93 8.71 13.88
CA SER A 144 5.30 7.90 14.91
C SER A 144 4.30 8.66 15.76
N LYS A 145 3.35 7.91 16.32
CA LYS A 145 2.36 8.40 17.28
C LYS A 145 2.01 7.30 18.28
N THR A 146 1.92 7.67 19.55
CA THR A 146 1.52 6.78 20.63
C THR A 146 0.01 6.79 20.76
N PHE A 147 -0.58 5.60 20.98
CA PHE A 147 -2.00 5.43 21.24
C PHE A 147 -2.21 4.68 22.54
N GLU A 148 -3.16 5.15 23.34
CA GLU A 148 -3.61 4.48 24.56
C GLU A 148 -4.58 3.33 24.23
N PRO A 149 -4.83 2.41 25.19
CA PRO A 149 -5.85 1.37 25.01
C PRO A 149 -7.22 1.92 24.65
N GLY A 150 -7.94 1.22 23.76
CA GLY A 150 -9.24 1.62 23.25
C GLY A 150 -9.45 1.23 21.79
N VAL A 151 -10.49 1.78 21.16
CA VAL A 151 -10.69 1.68 19.72
C VAL A 151 -10.06 2.89 19.06
N ILE A 152 -9.18 2.66 18.09
CA ILE A 152 -8.55 3.72 17.30
C ILE A 152 -8.81 3.50 15.82
N ASP A 153 -9.07 4.57 15.08
CA ASP A 153 -9.18 4.52 13.63
C ASP A 153 -7.86 4.95 13.00
N LEU A 154 -7.16 4.01 12.38
CA LEU A 154 -5.96 4.33 11.61
C LEU A 154 -6.31 4.58 10.14
N TYR A 155 -5.94 5.76 9.64
CA TYR A 155 -6.03 6.03 8.21
C TYR A 155 -5.11 5.09 7.42
N SER A 156 -5.61 4.42 6.40
CA SER A 156 -4.83 3.46 5.61
C SER A 156 -3.71 4.08 4.78
N GLY A 157 -3.78 5.39 4.48
CA GLY A 157 -2.86 6.09 3.59
C GLY A 157 -3.39 6.24 2.17
N GLY A 158 -4.27 5.33 1.72
CA GLY A 158 -4.92 5.40 0.41
C GLY A 158 -3.96 5.47 -0.79
N PRO A 159 -4.47 5.82 -1.98
CA PRO A 159 -3.65 6.06 -3.17
C PRO A 159 -2.76 7.30 -3.04
N ILE A 160 -3.00 8.16 -2.05
CA ILE A 160 -2.30 9.44 -1.88
C ILE A 160 -0.97 9.23 -1.15
N CYS A 161 -1.02 8.71 0.08
CA CYS A 161 0.18 8.53 0.90
C CYS A 161 0.82 7.16 0.67
N SER A 162 -0.02 6.11 0.51
CA SER A 162 0.42 4.71 0.41
C SER A 162 1.47 4.34 1.47
N SER A 163 1.22 4.71 2.73
CA SER A 163 2.23 4.60 3.79
C SER A 163 2.05 3.31 4.59
N PRO A 164 3.06 2.42 4.65
CA PRO A 164 3.04 1.23 5.51
C PRO A 164 2.73 1.51 6.97
N ILE A 165 2.15 0.53 7.66
CA ILE A 165 1.78 0.61 9.08
C ILE A 165 2.60 -0.43 9.86
N LEU A 166 3.37 0.05 10.83
CA LEU A 166 4.06 -0.81 11.79
C LEU A 166 3.61 -0.47 13.20
N ILE A 167 3.45 -1.47 14.05
CA ILE A 167 2.98 -1.30 15.44
C ILE A 167 3.96 -1.95 16.40
N LYS A 168 4.35 -1.23 17.44
CA LYS A 168 5.23 -1.69 18.50
C LYS A 168 4.52 -1.59 19.84
N GLN A 169 4.80 -2.54 20.73
CA GLN A 169 4.55 -2.34 22.15
C GLN A 169 5.82 -1.79 22.81
N PRO A 170 5.79 -0.59 23.42
CA PRO A 170 7.00 0.04 23.95
C PRO A 170 7.62 -0.70 25.15
N ASP A 171 6.82 -1.43 25.93
CA ASP A 171 7.22 -1.86 27.28
C ASP A 171 7.42 -3.39 27.48
N ILE A 172 7.37 -4.22 26.42
CA ILE A 172 7.48 -5.69 26.57
C ILE A 172 8.29 -6.32 25.41
N ALA A 173 9.04 -7.37 25.73
CA ALA A 173 9.63 -8.30 24.77
C ALA A 173 8.56 -8.85 23.78
N PRO A 174 8.94 -9.25 22.56
CA PRO A 174 7.98 -9.71 21.55
C PRO A 174 7.11 -10.86 22.08
N SER A 175 5.80 -10.63 22.14
CA SER A 175 4.75 -11.58 22.53
C SER A 175 3.59 -11.47 21.53
N ALA A 176 2.41 -12.08 21.76
CA ALA A 176 1.29 -11.94 20.82
C ALA A 176 0.96 -10.47 20.47
N PRO A 177 0.42 -10.16 19.27
CA PRO A 177 0.14 -8.78 18.86
C PRO A 177 -0.74 -8.03 19.89
N PRO A 178 -0.41 -6.78 20.26
CA PRO A 178 -1.12 -6.04 21.31
C PRO A 178 -2.46 -5.43 20.84
N PHE A 179 -2.96 -5.86 19.68
CA PHE A 179 -4.15 -5.33 19.01
C PHE A 179 -4.83 -6.40 18.15
N SER A 180 -6.09 -6.15 17.81
CA SER A 180 -6.82 -6.90 16.78
C SER A 180 -7.52 -5.95 15.81
N ILE A 181 -7.62 -6.37 14.54
CA ILE A 181 -8.40 -5.68 13.51
C ILE A 181 -9.85 -6.18 13.61
N GLN A 182 -10.82 -5.27 13.56
CA GLN A 182 -12.25 -5.59 13.48
C GLN A 182 -12.72 -5.78 12.05
#